data_AF-A0AAU6V0E1-F1
#
_entry.id   AF-A0AAU6V0E1-F1
#
_cell.length_a   1.000
_cell.length_b   1.000
_cell.length_c   1.000
_cell.angle_alpha   90.00
_cell.angle_beta   90.00
_cell.angle_gamma   90.00
#
_symmetry.space_group_name_H-M   'P 1'
#
loop_
_entity.id
_entity.type
_entity.pdbx_description
1 polymer ?
#
loop_
_entity_poly.entity_id
_entity_poly.type
_entity_poly.pdbx_seq_one_letter_code
_entity_poly.pdbx_strand_id
1 'polypeptide(L)'
;MTTDSAFNFPTERELLIAFLLDGMSDYPDNPLAQAIKDGELPKEFDEVIDGLLLFIKRVQQSESLVGGLAPEGNIEALGKVDNGLQTFDELYEARAKSFGALARMFLSMIDGIDDVELAKRVSASQSLLELIRIYNPDFEETSLAPVKAFTQVLFRNFTNTQLDTAFTYLKSALACQIAGLTDQAKLFTDIFVENMVGHAAESTKATRDHVLMVKGVTENAAKAGKAGASKRHEPAEKTKAAAIELFRAGRFKNMSQAADTLYPQVKSIGIQNGFHFTSDINGPRTLYNWLRQSQKIHSSR
;
A
#
# COMPACT_ATOMS: atom_id res chain seq x y z
N MET A 1 13.79 11.30 15.21
CA MET A 1 14.15 9.88 15.38
C MET A 1 14.16 9.28 13.99
N THR A 2 15.35 9.04 13.45
CA THR A 2 15.52 8.31 12.19
C THR A 2 15.12 6.87 12.47
N THR A 3 13.94 6.47 12.02
CA THR A 3 13.61 5.06 11.89
C THR A 3 14.53 4.53 10.81
N ASP A 4 15.61 3.84 11.19
CA ASP A 4 16.32 2.97 10.26
C ASP A 4 15.26 2.06 9.65
N SER A 5 15.02 2.22 8.34
CA SER A 5 14.16 1.29 7.61
C SER A 5 14.75 -0.10 7.82
N ALA A 6 13.92 -1.06 8.21
CA ALA A 6 14.32 -2.46 8.26
C ALA A 6 14.61 -3.01 6.85
N PHE A 7 14.42 -2.20 5.82
CA PHE A 7 14.48 -2.53 4.40
C PHE A 7 15.49 -1.64 3.64
N ASN A 8 16.78 -1.81 3.94
CA ASN A 8 17.88 -1.14 3.26
C ASN A 8 18.28 -1.86 1.96
N PHE A 9 17.34 -2.00 1.02
CA PHE A 9 17.66 -2.46 -0.34
C PHE A 9 17.77 -1.29 -1.32
N PRO A 10 18.63 -1.38 -2.34
CA PRO A 10 18.75 -0.34 -3.34
C PRO A 10 17.45 -0.13 -4.12
N THR A 11 17.08 1.14 -4.32
CA THR A 11 15.90 1.55 -5.12
C THR A 11 16.24 1.89 -6.57
N GLU A 12 17.53 2.07 -6.83
CA GLU A 12 18.09 2.32 -8.15
C GLU A 12 18.47 1.00 -8.81
N ARG A 13 18.20 0.88 -10.10
CA ARG A 13 18.37 -0.35 -10.86
C ARG A 13 19.81 -0.84 -10.80
N GLU A 14 20.75 0.06 -11.09
CA GLU A 14 22.17 -0.23 -11.20
C GLU A 14 22.73 -0.70 -9.86
N LEU A 15 22.27 -0.08 -8.77
CA LEU A 15 22.67 -0.46 -7.42
C LEU A 15 22.04 -1.80 -6.99
N LEU A 16 20.80 -2.09 -7.39
CA LEU A 16 20.17 -3.39 -7.12
C LEU A 16 20.89 -4.51 -7.87
N ILE A 17 21.23 -4.28 -9.15
CA ILE A 17 22.02 -5.20 -9.95
C ILE A 17 23.38 -5.43 -9.29
N ALA A 18 24.09 -4.36 -8.91
CA ALA A 18 25.37 -4.47 -8.23
C ALA A 18 25.25 -5.23 -6.90
N PHE A 19 24.20 -4.98 -6.11
CA PHE A 19 23.93 -5.68 -4.86
C PHE A 19 23.69 -7.19 -5.06
N LEU A 20 22.93 -7.56 -6.09
CA LEU A 20 22.68 -8.96 -6.43
C LEU A 20 23.95 -9.64 -6.98
N LEU A 21 24.79 -8.92 -7.72
CA LEU A 21 26.05 -9.39 -8.28
C LEU A 21 27.18 -9.49 -7.26
N ASP A 22 27.22 -8.64 -6.24
CA ASP A 22 28.22 -8.70 -5.18
C ASP A 22 28.18 -10.06 -4.47
N GLY A 23 26.98 -10.65 -4.34
CA GLY A 23 26.78 -12.02 -3.88
C GLY A 23 27.19 -13.12 -4.86
N MET A 24 27.53 -12.76 -6.10
CA MET A 24 28.01 -13.66 -7.16
C MET A 24 29.49 -13.42 -7.49
N SER A 25 30.16 -12.50 -6.79
CA SER A 25 31.54 -12.08 -7.06
C SER A 25 32.57 -13.20 -6.89
N ASP A 26 32.24 -14.25 -6.14
CA ASP A 26 33.02 -15.47 -6.01
C ASP A 26 32.96 -16.39 -7.25
N TYR A 27 32.13 -16.07 -8.26
CA TYR A 27 31.98 -16.82 -9.51
C TYR A 27 32.33 -15.97 -10.74
N PRO A 28 33.63 -15.68 -10.97
CA PRO A 28 34.09 -14.80 -12.04
C PRO A 28 33.76 -15.29 -13.46
N ASP A 29 33.55 -16.59 -13.64
CA ASP A 29 33.22 -17.22 -14.92
C ASP A 29 31.70 -17.35 -15.17
N ASN A 30 30.85 -16.73 -14.34
CA ASN A 30 29.40 -16.84 -14.51
C ASN A 30 28.96 -16.06 -15.78
N PRO A 31 28.37 -16.73 -16.79
CA PRO A 31 27.91 -16.07 -18.02
C PRO A 31 26.89 -14.96 -17.77
N LEU A 32 26.09 -15.08 -16.70
CA LEU A 32 25.14 -14.05 -16.27
C LEU A 32 25.86 -12.80 -15.73
N ALA A 33 26.92 -12.99 -14.94
CA ALA A 33 27.71 -11.87 -14.43
C ALA A 33 28.43 -11.12 -15.56
N GLN A 34 28.86 -11.84 -16.60
CA GLN A 34 29.47 -11.24 -17.79
C GLN A 34 28.44 -10.54 -18.69
N ALA A 35 27.31 -11.19 -19.00
CA ALA A 35 26.21 -10.59 -19.76
C ALA A 35 25.68 -9.29 -19.11
N ILE A 36 25.65 -9.24 -17.77
CA ILE A 36 25.26 -8.03 -17.04
C ILE A 36 26.32 -6.92 -17.15
N LYS A 37 27.62 -7.24 -17.08
CA LYS A 37 28.70 -6.26 -17.29
C LYS A 37 28.67 -5.67 -18.69
N ASP A 38 28.25 -6.45 -19.68
CA ASP A 38 28.18 -6.06 -21.08
C ASP A 38 26.85 -5.34 -21.43
N GLY A 39 25.94 -5.19 -20.47
CA GLY A 39 24.64 -4.53 -20.66
C GLY A 39 23.61 -5.38 -21.42
N GLU A 40 23.88 -6.67 -21.61
CA GLU A 40 23.07 -7.64 -22.35
C GLU A 40 22.30 -8.56 -21.38
N LEU A 41 21.54 -7.95 -20.47
CA LEU A 41 20.70 -8.70 -19.54
C LEU A 41 19.69 -9.57 -20.31
N PRO A 42 19.61 -10.89 -20.04
CA PRO A 42 18.53 -11.71 -20.54
C PRO A 42 17.19 -11.09 -20.14
N LYS A 43 16.22 -11.06 -21.06
CA LYS A 43 14.92 -10.42 -20.86
C LYS A 43 14.25 -10.89 -19.56
N GLU A 44 14.35 -12.17 -19.26
CA GLU A 44 13.74 -12.77 -18.07
C GLU A 44 14.41 -12.29 -16.78
N PHE A 45 15.72 -12.07 -16.80
CA PHE A 45 16.44 -11.47 -15.67
C PHE A 45 16.09 -9.99 -15.52
N ASP A 46 15.92 -9.28 -16.64
CA ASP A 46 15.47 -7.88 -16.67
C ASP A 46 14.08 -7.73 -16.00
N GLU A 47 13.15 -8.65 -16.29
CA GLU A 47 11.83 -8.74 -15.65
C GLU A 47 11.94 -9.01 -14.14
N VAL A 48 12.91 -9.83 -13.71
CA VAL A 48 13.16 -10.08 -12.27
C VAL A 48 13.59 -8.79 -11.59
N ILE A 49 14.57 -8.07 -12.15
CA ILE A 49 15.04 -6.79 -11.60
C ILE A 49 13.89 -5.78 -11.49
N ASP A 50 13.07 -5.65 -12.52
CA ASP A 50 11.90 -4.76 -12.51
C ASP A 50 10.88 -5.13 -11.43
N GLY A 51 10.56 -6.41 -11.30
CA GLY A 51 9.67 -6.92 -10.27
C GLY A 51 10.22 -6.58 -8.87
N LEU A 52 11.48 -6.91 -8.62
CA LEU A 52 12.14 -6.65 -7.34
C LEU A 52 12.19 -5.15 -7.02
N LEU A 53 12.56 -4.28 -7.97
CA LEU A 53 12.56 -2.84 -7.79
C LEU A 53 11.17 -2.30 -7.44
N LEU A 54 10.14 -2.78 -8.15
CA LEU A 54 8.77 -2.38 -7.86
C LEU A 54 8.38 -2.80 -6.44
N PHE A 55 8.67 -4.04 -6.05
CA PHE A 55 8.40 -4.54 -4.70
C PHE A 55 9.12 -3.71 -3.63
N ILE A 56 10.41 -3.42 -3.84
CA ILE A 56 11.23 -2.60 -2.93
C ILE A 56 10.60 -1.22 -2.73
N LYS A 57 10.23 -0.56 -3.83
CA LYS A 57 9.59 0.77 -3.80
C LYS A 57 8.25 0.74 -3.06
N ARG A 58 7.43 -0.31 -3.28
CA ARG A 58 6.14 -0.44 -2.58
C ARG A 58 6.29 -0.73 -1.09
N VAL A 59 7.30 -1.51 -0.71
CA VAL A 59 7.65 -1.71 0.71
C VAL A 59 7.99 -0.38 1.37
N GLN A 60 8.91 0.40 0.79
CA GLN A 60 9.31 1.69 1.35
C GLN A 60 8.17 2.71 1.38
N GLN A 61 7.32 2.72 0.34
CA GLN A 61 6.12 3.55 0.32
C GLN A 61 5.18 3.17 1.48
N SER A 62 4.94 1.87 1.68
CA SER A 62 4.14 1.39 2.80
C SER A 62 4.75 1.81 4.14
N GLU A 63 6.07 1.61 4.34
CA GLU A 63 6.77 2.01 5.56
C GLU A 63 6.65 3.52 5.82
N SER A 64 6.79 4.36 4.78
CA SER A 64 6.66 5.81 4.89
C SER A 64 5.25 6.26 5.31
N LEU A 65 4.23 5.52 4.88
CA LEU A 65 2.83 5.84 5.15
C LEU A 65 2.40 5.43 6.56
N VAL A 66 2.90 4.29 7.06
CA VAL A 66 2.40 3.70 8.31
C VAL A 66 3.47 3.42 9.36
N GLY A 67 4.71 3.84 9.16
CA GLY A 67 5.80 3.70 10.13
C GLY A 67 6.26 2.25 10.35
N GLY A 68 6.03 1.36 9.39
CA GLY A 68 6.44 -0.04 9.44
C GLY A 68 5.95 -0.86 8.24
N LEU A 69 6.48 -2.09 8.10
CA LEU A 69 6.07 -3.02 7.06
C LEU A 69 4.59 -3.42 7.24
N ALA A 70 3.77 -3.11 6.24
CA ALA A 70 2.48 -3.76 6.08
C ALA A 70 2.70 -5.25 5.72
N PRO A 71 1.85 -6.18 6.22
CA PRO A 71 0.59 -5.90 6.90
C PRO A 71 0.69 -5.69 8.43
N GLU A 72 1.55 -6.37 9.18
CA GLU A 72 1.28 -6.59 10.61
C GLU A 72 1.73 -5.50 11.59
N GLY A 73 2.52 -4.51 11.17
CA GLY A 73 2.87 -3.41 12.08
C GLY A 73 1.72 -2.41 12.28
N ASN A 74 0.86 -2.24 11.27
CA ASN A 74 -0.07 -1.10 11.27
C ASN A 74 -1.23 -1.23 10.26
N ILE A 75 -1.89 -2.40 10.20
CA ILE A 75 -3.14 -2.61 9.41
C ILE A 75 -4.16 -1.50 9.72
N GLU A 76 -4.29 -1.13 10.99
CA GLU A 76 -5.14 -0.02 11.40
C GLU A 76 -4.71 1.32 10.80
N ALA A 77 -3.41 1.61 10.74
CA ALA A 77 -2.94 2.84 10.10
C ALA A 77 -3.19 2.84 8.60
N LEU A 78 -3.05 1.69 7.92
CA LEU A 78 -3.44 1.58 6.50
C LEU A 78 -4.93 1.90 6.33
N GLY A 79 -5.80 1.40 7.21
CA GLY A 79 -7.23 1.72 7.17
C GLY A 79 -7.56 3.19 7.45
N LYS A 80 -6.70 3.89 8.21
CA LYS A 80 -6.88 5.30 8.61
C LYS A 80 -6.35 6.32 7.60
N VAL A 81 -5.54 5.88 6.62
CA VAL A 81 -4.95 6.75 5.58
C VAL A 81 -5.71 6.58 4.27
N ASP A 82 -5.98 7.70 3.57
CA ASP A 82 -6.83 7.73 2.37
C ASP A 82 -6.42 6.69 1.30
N ASN A 83 -5.10 6.57 1.06
CA ASN A 83 -4.51 5.68 0.06
C ASN A 83 -4.02 4.34 0.64
N GLY A 84 -4.34 3.99 1.89
CA GLY A 84 -3.78 2.79 2.52
C GLY A 84 -4.27 1.48 1.91
N LEU A 85 -5.54 1.38 1.49
CA LEU A 85 -6.03 0.21 0.76
C LEU A 85 -5.36 0.05 -0.61
N GLN A 86 -5.18 1.15 -1.35
CA GLN A 86 -4.47 1.11 -2.63
C GLN A 86 -3.02 0.69 -2.43
N THR A 87 -2.36 1.22 -1.40
CA THR A 87 -0.98 0.85 -1.05
C THR A 87 -0.87 -0.64 -0.72
N PHE A 88 -1.86 -1.18 -0.01
CA PHE A 88 -1.96 -2.62 0.26
C PHE A 88 -2.07 -3.42 -1.04
N ASP A 89 -3.04 -3.10 -1.90
CA ASP A 89 -3.26 -3.83 -3.16
C ASP A 89 -2.02 -3.76 -4.08
N GLU A 90 -1.40 -2.58 -4.20
CA GLU A 90 -0.18 -2.36 -5.00
C GLU A 90 1.04 -3.12 -4.46
N LEU A 91 1.18 -3.27 -3.14
CA LEU A 91 2.26 -4.05 -2.53
C LEU A 91 2.12 -5.54 -2.87
N TYR A 92 0.91 -6.08 -2.82
CA TYR A 92 0.64 -7.48 -3.16
C TYR A 92 0.79 -7.73 -4.66
N GLU A 93 0.36 -6.80 -5.51
CA GLU A 93 0.60 -6.87 -6.95
C GLU A 93 2.10 -6.86 -7.28
N ALA A 94 2.86 -5.98 -6.62
CA ALA A 94 4.31 -5.93 -6.80
C ALA A 94 4.98 -7.25 -6.38
N ARG A 95 4.53 -7.84 -5.27
CA ARG A 95 4.98 -9.17 -4.84
C ARG A 95 4.69 -10.25 -5.89
N ALA A 96 3.50 -10.21 -6.51
CA ALA A 96 3.12 -11.14 -7.57
C ALA A 96 4.01 -11.03 -8.80
N LYS A 97 4.30 -9.79 -9.21
CA LYS A 97 5.21 -9.53 -10.34
C LYS A 97 6.61 -10.06 -10.06
N SER A 98 7.15 -9.84 -8.86
CA SER A 98 8.47 -10.35 -8.46
C SER A 98 8.55 -11.88 -8.53
N PHE A 99 7.64 -12.59 -7.87
CA PHE A 99 7.67 -14.06 -7.85
C PHE A 99 7.33 -14.66 -9.22
N GLY A 100 6.43 -14.05 -9.98
CA GLY A 100 6.12 -14.47 -11.34
C GLY A 100 7.30 -14.32 -12.29
N ALA A 101 8.04 -13.20 -12.21
CA ALA A 101 9.25 -13.00 -13.00
C ALA A 101 10.32 -14.03 -12.62
N LEU A 102 10.53 -14.27 -11.33
CA LEU A 102 11.48 -15.26 -10.84
C LEU A 102 11.15 -16.67 -11.35
N ALA A 103 9.88 -17.08 -11.27
CA ALA A 103 9.45 -18.38 -11.75
C ALA A 103 9.64 -18.52 -13.27
N ARG A 104 9.28 -17.50 -14.06
CA ARG A 104 9.49 -17.51 -15.51
C ARG A 104 10.96 -17.61 -15.89
N MET A 105 11.84 -16.90 -15.18
CA MET A 105 13.29 -17.02 -15.38
C MET A 105 13.78 -18.45 -15.13
N PHE A 106 13.30 -19.11 -14.07
CA PHE A 106 13.66 -20.51 -13.83
C PHE A 106 13.15 -21.44 -14.93
N LEU A 107 11.92 -21.24 -15.41
CA LEU A 107 11.36 -22.04 -16.49
C LEU A 107 12.11 -21.83 -17.81
N SER A 108 12.49 -20.60 -18.17
CA SER A 108 13.19 -20.31 -19.43
C SER A 108 14.60 -20.90 -19.46
N MET A 109 15.29 -20.95 -18.32
CA MET A 109 16.60 -21.62 -18.19
C MET A 109 16.54 -23.13 -18.44
N ILE A 110 15.35 -23.72 -18.35
CA ILE A 110 15.11 -25.17 -18.39
C ILE A 110 14.32 -25.55 -19.66
N ASP A 111 13.88 -24.56 -20.44
CA ASP A 111 13.11 -24.79 -21.65
C ASP A 111 13.90 -25.60 -22.68
N GLY A 112 13.22 -26.53 -23.36
CA GLY A 112 13.84 -27.42 -24.35
C GLY A 112 14.63 -28.61 -23.77
N ILE A 113 14.63 -28.81 -22.44
CA ILE A 113 15.13 -30.03 -21.82
C ILE A 113 13.99 -31.05 -21.79
N ASP A 114 14.15 -32.19 -22.45
CA ASP A 114 13.24 -33.35 -22.40
C ASP A 114 13.98 -34.52 -21.73
N ASP A 115 14.12 -34.45 -20.40
CA ASP A 115 14.86 -35.43 -19.60
C ASP A 115 14.00 -35.95 -18.44
N VAL A 116 13.34 -37.07 -18.67
CA VAL A 116 12.46 -37.73 -17.69
C VAL A 116 13.19 -38.10 -16.39
N GLU A 117 14.47 -38.46 -16.43
CA GLU A 117 15.22 -38.82 -15.22
C GLU A 117 15.65 -37.59 -14.42
N LEU A 118 15.96 -36.49 -15.11
CA LEU A 118 16.15 -35.19 -14.46
C LEU A 118 14.83 -34.68 -13.85
N ALA A 119 13.72 -34.78 -14.56
CA ALA A 119 12.40 -34.39 -14.06
C ALA A 119 12.02 -35.17 -12.79
N LYS A 120 12.28 -36.49 -12.75
CA LYS A 120 12.09 -37.31 -11.55
C LYS A 120 12.94 -36.81 -10.38
N ARG A 121 14.24 -36.57 -10.59
CA ARG A 121 15.14 -36.04 -9.55
C ARG A 121 14.66 -34.69 -9.00
N VAL A 122 14.25 -33.78 -9.89
CA VAL A 122 13.69 -32.47 -9.51
C VAL A 122 12.42 -32.63 -8.70
N SER A 123 11.48 -33.48 -9.12
CA SER A 123 10.23 -33.72 -8.39
C SER A 123 10.45 -34.34 -6.99
N ALA A 124 11.50 -35.15 -6.85
CA ALA A 124 11.84 -35.83 -5.60
C ALA A 124 12.59 -34.93 -4.60
N SER A 125 13.08 -33.77 -5.03
CA SER A 125 13.79 -32.83 -4.15
C SER A 125 12.93 -32.41 -2.95
N GLN A 126 13.56 -32.34 -1.78
CA GLN A 126 12.93 -31.98 -0.50
C GLN A 126 13.27 -30.56 -0.06
N SER A 127 14.24 -29.92 -0.70
CA SER A 127 14.63 -28.54 -0.39
C SER A 127 15.17 -27.80 -1.61
N LEU A 128 15.17 -26.46 -1.52
CA LEU A 128 15.78 -25.60 -2.54
C LEU A 128 17.29 -25.90 -2.71
N LEU A 129 17.99 -26.27 -1.64
CA LEU A 129 19.41 -26.63 -1.71
C LEU A 129 19.63 -27.94 -2.48
N GLU A 130 18.82 -28.97 -2.23
CA GLU A 130 18.85 -30.19 -3.03
C GLU A 130 18.56 -29.92 -4.51
N LEU A 131 17.56 -29.08 -4.78
CA LEU A 131 17.20 -28.68 -6.13
C LEU A 131 18.37 -27.97 -6.84
N ILE A 132 19.04 -27.02 -6.18
CA ILE A 132 20.21 -26.33 -6.74
C ILE A 132 21.34 -27.32 -7.03
N ARG A 133 21.59 -28.27 -6.12
CA ARG A 133 22.65 -29.28 -6.27
C ARG A 133 22.41 -30.26 -7.42
N ILE A 134 21.18 -30.43 -7.89
CA ILE A 134 20.90 -31.21 -9.11
C ILE A 134 21.57 -30.59 -10.32
N TYR A 135 21.61 -29.26 -10.39
CA TYR A 135 22.19 -28.50 -11.51
C TYR A 135 23.64 -28.07 -11.26
N ASN A 136 24.01 -27.86 -10.00
CA ASN A 136 25.35 -27.47 -9.59
C ASN A 136 25.79 -28.30 -8.35
N PRO A 137 26.35 -29.51 -8.54
CA PRO A 137 26.68 -30.42 -7.46
C PRO A 137 27.63 -29.83 -6.40
N ASP A 138 28.52 -28.94 -6.82
CA ASP A 138 29.54 -28.31 -5.97
C ASP A 138 29.04 -27.02 -5.29
N PHE A 139 27.75 -26.72 -5.37
CA PHE A 139 27.18 -25.51 -4.78
C PHE A 139 27.29 -25.51 -3.25
N GLU A 140 28.05 -24.54 -2.72
CA GLU A 140 28.21 -24.29 -1.29
C GLU A 140 27.10 -23.37 -0.75
N GLU A 141 26.60 -23.66 0.44
CA GLU A 141 25.48 -22.91 1.05
C GLU A 141 25.88 -21.48 1.47
N THR A 142 27.18 -21.24 1.68
CA THR A 142 27.79 -19.94 2.01
C THR A 142 27.54 -18.91 0.90
N SER A 143 27.48 -19.34 -0.36
CA SER A 143 27.17 -18.52 -1.53
C SER A 143 25.73 -17.96 -1.54
N LEU A 144 24.87 -18.42 -0.61
CA LEU A 144 23.52 -17.88 -0.45
C LEU A 144 23.44 -16.71 0.53
N ALA A 145 24.52 -16.24 1.17
CA ALA A 145 24.39 -15.26 2.26
C ALA A 145 23.61 -13.96 1.88
N PRO A 146 23.84 -13.31 0.72
CA PRO A 146 23.06 -12.14 0.30
C PRO A 146 21.61 -12.51 -0.10
N VAL A 147 21.45 -13.68 -0.72
CA VAL A 147 20.13 -14.26 -1.04
C VAL A 147 19.36 -14.59 0.23
N LYS A 148 20.00 -15.03 1.32
CA LYS A 148 19.40 -15.32 2.62
C LYS A 148 18.86 -14.06 3.27
N ALA A 149 19.61 -12.95 3.24
CA ALA A 149 19.13 -11.67 3.76
C ALA A 149 17.92 -11.16 2.96
N PHE A 150 17.95 -11.28 1.64
CA PHE A 150 16.84 -10.88 0.77
C PHE A 150 15.59 -11.77 0.93
N THR A 151 15.80 -13.09 0.95
CA THR A 151 14.73 -14.08 1.12
C THR A 151 14.10 -14.02 2.50
N GLN A 152 14.87 -13.74 3.56
CA GLN A 152 14.32 -13.46 4.89
C GLN A 152 13.31 -12.32 4.88
N VAL A 153 13.49 -11.31 4.02
CA VAL A 153 12.52 -10.22 3.91
C VAL A 153 11.36 -10.56 3.00
N LEU A 154 11.62 -11.14 1.82
CA LEU A 154 10.57 -11.57 0.90
C LEU A 154 9.61 -12.58 1.56
N PHE A 155 10.16 -13.48 2.36
CA PHE A 155 9.44 -14.58 3.00
C PHE A 155 9.12 -14.36 4.47
N ARG A 156 9.40 -13.16 5.02
CA ARG A 156 9.29 -12.88 6.47
C ARG A 156 7.96 -13.32 7.10
N ASN A 157 6.89 -13.29 6.31
CA ASN A 157 5.51 -13.54 6.77
C ASN A 157 4.96 -14.89 6.31
N PHE A 158 5.83 -15.78 5.80
CA PHE A 158 5.44 -17.12 5.41
C PHE A 158 5.73 -18.07 6.56
N THR A 159 4.73 -18.88 6.91
CA THR A 159 4.94 -20.05 7.76
C THR A 159 5.77 -21.09 7.02
N ASN A 160 6.48 -21.96 7.75
CA ASN A 160 7.21 -23.07 7.14
C ASN A 160 6.30 -23.92 6.24
N THR A 161 5.06 -24.19 6.66
CA THR A 161 4.07 -24.92 5.85
C THR A 161 3.75 -24.22 4.52
N GLN A 162 3.64 -22.89 4.51
CA GLN A 162 3.41 -22.14 3.27
C GLN A 162 4.65 -22.17 2.37
N LEU A 163 5.86 -22.10 2.95
CA LEU A 163 7.10 -22.24 2.20
C LEU A 163 7.26 -23.64 1.60
N ASP A 164 6.92 -24.69 2.35
CA ASP A 164 6.95 -26.09 1.89
C ASP A 164 5.93 -26.31 0.76
N THR A 165 4.75 -25.72 0.89
CA THR A 165 3.69 -25.77 -0.14
C THR A 165 4.14 -25.05 -1.41
N ALA A 166 4.67 -23.83 -1.28
CA ALA A 166 5.20 -23.08 -2.40
C ALA A 166 6.37 -23.81 -3.08
N PHE A 167 7.29 -24.37 -2.30
CA PHE A 167 8.39 -25.18 -2.81
C PHE A 167 7.88 -26.39 -3.59
N THR A 168 6.83 -27.05 -3.10
CA THR A 168 6.17 -28.17 -3.81
C THR A 168 5.69 -27.75 -5.19
N TYR A 169 5.00 -26.62 -5.30
CA TYR A 169 4.55 -26.12 -6.60
C TYR A 169 5.70 -25.67 -7.51
N LEU A 170 6.73 -25.05 -6.96
CA LEU A 170 7.93 -24.68 -7.71
C LEU A 170 8.59 -25.92 -8.32
N LYS A 171 8.92 -26.94 -7.51
CA LYS A 171 9.57 -28.15 -8.03
C LYS A 171 8.68 -28.93 -9.01
N SER A 172 7.35 -28.92 -8.83
CA SER A 172 6.41 -29.50 -9.78
C SER A 172 6.40 -28.75 -11.11
N ALA A 173 6.41 -27.42 -11.09
CA ALA A 173 6.48 -26.61 -12.31
C ALA A 173 7.77 -26.92 -13.10
N LEU A 174 8.92 -26.94 -12.42
CA LEU A 174 10.21 -27.26 -13.04
C LEU A 174 10.23 -28.69 -13.59
N ALA A 175 9.78 -29.68 -12.82
CA ALA A 175 9.72 -31.07 -13.29
C ALA A 175 8.82 -31.23 -14.53
N CYS A 176 7.68 -30.54 -14.57
CA CYS A 176 6.81 -30.54 -15.75
C CYS A 176 7.49 -29.88 -16.95
N GLN A 177 8.20 -28.76 -16.76
CA GLN A 177 8.94 -28.11 -17.84
C GLN A 177 10.01 -29.03 -18.45
N ILE A 178 10.79 -29.72 -17.61
CA ILE A 178 11.84 -30.68 -18.01
C ILE A 178 11.26 -31.91 -18.70
N ALA A 179 9.99 -32.25 -18.43
CA ALA A 179 9.31 -33.37 -19.07
C ALA A 179 8.55 -32.95 -20.34
N GLY A 180 8.72 -31.70 -20.81
CA GLY A 180 7.98 -31.17 -21.96
C GLY A 180 6.49 -30.90 -21.71
N LEU A 181 6.04 -30.94 -20.45
CA LEU A 181 4.65 -30.69 -20.03
C LEU A 181 4.44 -29.22 -19.70
N THR A 182 4.62 -28.35 -20.70
CA THR A 182 4.67 -26.88 -20.54
C THR A 182 3.37 -26.27 -20.01
N ASP A 183 2.21 -26.84 -20.35
CA ASP A 183 0.91 -26.37 -19.85
C ASP A 183 0.75 -26.64 -18.36
N GLN A 184 1.18 -27.82 -17.90
CA GLN A 184 1.18 -28.19 -16.48
C GLN A 184 2.23 -27.38 -15.71
N ALA A 185 3.39 -27.12 -16.33
CA ALA A 185 4.41 -26.26 -15.77
C ALA A 185 3.84 -24.86 -15.49
N LYS A 186 3.15 -24.27 -16.48
CA LYS A 186 2.47 -22.98 -16.34
C LYS A 186 1.42 -23.00 -15.22
N LEU A 187 0.56 -24.02 -15.17
CA LEU A 187 -0.44 -24.15 -14.11
C LEU A 187 0.21 -24.17 -12.72
N PHE A 188 1.25 -24.96 -12.52
CA PHE A 188 1.95 -25.02 -11.23
C PHE A 188 2.70 -23.73 -10.91
N THR A 189 3.21 -23.01 -11.91
CA THR A 189 3.75 -21.66 -11.71
C THR A 189 2.70 -20.67 -11.25
N ASP A 190 1.50 -20.68 -11.84
CA ASP A 190 0.41 -19.80 -11.42
C ASP A 190 0.03 -20.09 -9.95
N ILE A 191 -0.10 -21.37 -9.58
CA ILE A 191 -0.39 -21.78 -8.20
C ILE A 191 0.75 -21.41 -7.24
N PHE A 192 2.02 -21.56 -7.66
CA PHE A 192 3.17 -21.10 -6.88
C PHE A 192 3.07 -19.60 -6.61
N VAL A 193 2.84 -18.78 -7.63
CA VAL A 193 2.71 -17.32 -7.48
C VAL A 193 1.54 -16.97 -6.58
N GLU A 194 0.36 -17.60 -6.74
CA GLU A 194 -0.80 -17.37 -5.87
C GLU A 194 -0.51 -17.66 -4.39
N ASN A 195 0.22 -18.76 -4.12
CA ASN A 195 0.69 -19.09 -2.77
C ASN A 195 1.68 -18.03 -2.26
N MET A 196 2.62 -17.61 -3.11
CA MET A 196 3.67 -16.65 -2.77
C MET A 196 3.20 -15.19 -2.65
N VAL A 197 2.03 -14.87 -3.19
CA VAL A 197 1.39 -13.57 -3.00
C VAL A 197 0.52 -13.61 -1.74
N GLY A 198 0.19 -14.79 -1.23
CA GLY A 198 -0.72 -14.96 -0.10
C GLY A 198 -2.19 -14.78 -0.48
N HIS A 199 -2.54 -14.59 -1.77
CA HIS A 199 -3.95 -14.51 -2.19
C HIS A 199 -4.70 -15.84 -1.93
N ALA A 200 -3.99 -16.97 -1.97
CA ALA A 200 -4.53 -18.26 -1.57
C ALA A 200 -4.67 -18.42 -0.04
N ALA A 201 -3.98 -17.59 0.75
CA ALA A 201 -4.05 -17.64 2.21
C ALA A 201 -5.26 -16.82 2.69
N GLU A 202 -6.18 -17.49 3.41
CA GLU A 202 -7.31 -16.86 4.09
C GLU A 202 -6.91 -15.63 4.92
N SER A 203 -5.68 -15.61 5.42
CA SER A 203 -5.06 -14.51 6.16
C SER A 203 -4.92 -13.21 5.36
N THR A 204 -4.57 -13.24 4.07
CA THR A 204 -4.43 -12.02 3.25
C THR A 204 -5.80 -11.41 2.94
N LYS A 205 -6.80 -12.24 2.63
CA LYS A 205 -8.18 -11.79 2.44
C LYS A 205 -8.73 -11.18 3.73
N ALA A 206 -8.57 -11.86 4.85
CA ALA A 206 -8.96 -11.35 6.17
C ALA A 206 -8.28 -10.02 6.50
N THR A 207 -7.00 -9.87 6.13
CA THR A 207 -6.24 -8.62 6.31
C THR A 207 -6.82 -7.49 5.46
N ARG A 208 -7.09 -7.75 4.17
CA ARG A 208 -7.69 -6.76 3.27
C ARG A 208 -9.08 -6.33 3.75
N ASP A 209 -9.88 -7.28 4.19
CA ASP A 209 -11.22 -7.04 4.75
C ASP A 209 -11.14 -6.20 6.03
N HIS A 210 -10.10 -6.42 6.86
CA HIS A 210 -9.84 -5.59 8.04
C HIS A 210 -9.49 -4.15 7.65
N VAL A 211 -8.61 -3.93 6.67
CA VAL A 211 -8.28 -2.58 6.17
C VAL A 211 -9.54 -1.86 5.68
N LEU A 212 -10.38 -2.55 4.91
CA LEU A 212 -11.67 -2.05 4.45
C LEU A 212 -12.61 -1.69 5.59
N MET A 213 -12.71 -2.55 6.60
CA MET A 213 -13.53 -2.32 7.78
C MET A 213 -13.08 -1.07 8.53
N VAL A 214 -11.78 -0.93 8.81
CA VAL A 214 -11.22 0.25 9.49
C VAL A 214 -11.48 1.52 8.68
N LYS A 215 -11.26 1.47 7.36
CA LYS A 215 -11.57 2.59 6.47
C LYS A 215 -13.03 3.01 6.56
N GLY A 216 -13.94 2.03 6.53
CA GLY A 216 -15.38 2.28 6.70
C GLY A 216 -15.72 2.92 8.05
N VAL A 217 -15.12 2.46 9.14
CA VAL A 217 -15.30 3.06 10.48
C VAL A 217 -14.79 4.50 10.51
N THR A 218 -13.61 4.77 9.96
CA THR A 218 -13.01 6.11 9.92
C THR A 218 -13.84 7.08 9.09
N GLU A 219 -14.30 6.66 7.91
CA GLU A 219 -15.16 7.47 7.05
C GLU A 219 -16.51 7.77 7.72
N ASN A 220 -17.11 6.78 8.37
CA ASN A 220 -18.37 6.96 9.10
C ASN A 220 -18.20 7.90 10.30
N ALA A 221 -17.11 7.76 11.06
CA ALA A 221 -16.79 8.68 12.15
C ALA A 221 -16.58 10.12 11.63
N ALA A 222 -15.91 10.30 10.50
CA ALA A 222 -15.72 11.61 9.87
C ALA A 222 -17.06 12.21 9.40
N LYS A 223 -17.93 11.41 8.77
CA LYS A 223 -19.29 11.83 8.37
C LYS A 223 -20.14 12.20 9.58
N ALA A 224 -20.14 11.38 10.62
CA ALA A 224 -20.85 11.66 11.87
C ALA A 224 -20.31 12.91 12.56
N GLY A 225 -18.99 13.12 12.57
CA GLY A 225 -18.35 14.33 13.07
C GLY A 225 -18.79 15.58 12.31
N LYS A 226 -18.83 15.52 10.97
CA LYS A 226 -19.34 16.61 10.12
C LYS A 226 -20.82 16.88 10.36
N ALA A 227 -21.64 15.84 10.44
CA ALA A 227 -23.08 15.96 10.74
C ALA A 227 -23.32 16.56 12.14
N GLY A 228 -22.56 16.11 13.14
CA GLY A 228 -22.60 16.64 14.49
C GLY A 228 -22.16 18.11 14.55
N ALA A 229 -21.07 18.48 13.88
CA ALA A 229 -20.63 19.87 13.78
C ALA A 229 -21.69 20.74 13.09
N SER A 230 -22.25 20.26 11.97
CA SER A 230 -23.33 20.96 11.26
C SER A 230 -24.55 21.18 12.16
N LYS A 231 -24.99 20.14 12.89
CA LYS A 231 -26.09 20.24 13.87
C LYS A 231 -25.80 21.19 15.03
N ARG A 232 -24.55 21.24 15.52
CA ARG A 232 -24.12 22.19 16.56
C ARG A 232 -24.16 23.64 16.08
N HIS A 233 -23.85 23.88 14.81
CA HIS A 233 -23.86 25.22 14.21
C HIS A 233 -25.22 25.63 13.64
N GLU A 234 -26.15 24.70 13.45
CA GLU A 234 -27.48 24.94 12.89
C GLU A 234 -28.27 26.05 13.64
N PRO A 235 -28.32 26.09 15.00
CA PRO A 235 -28.94 27.20 15.73
C PRO A 235 -28.36 28.58 15.38
N ALA A 236 -27.03 28.66 15.25
CA ALA A 236 -26.33 29.91 14.95
C ALA A 236 -26.62 30.35 13.51
N GLU A 237 -26.60 29.42 12.55
CA GLU A 237 -26.89 29.72 11.14
C GLU A 237 -28.36 30.13 10.93
N LYS A 238 -29.33 29.47 11.59
CA LYS A 238 -30.75 29.89 11.56
C LYS A 238 -30.92 31.31 12.11
N THR A 239 -30.26 31.60 13.23
CA THR A 239 -30.31 32.92 13.87
C THR A 239 -29.67 33.99 13.00
N LYS A 240 -28.53 33.69 12.38
CA LYS A 240 -27.85 34.56 11.41
C LYS A 240 -28.71 34.81 10.18
N ALA A 241 -29.37 33.79 9.63
CA ALA A 241 -30.28 33.94 8.49
C ALA A 241 -31.46 34.87 8.84
N ALA A 242 -32.09 34.66 10.00
CA ALA A 242 -33.18 35.53 10.47
C ALA A 242 -32.71 36.99 10.68
N ALA A 243 -31.50 37.18 11.21
CA ALA A 243 -30.92 38.50 11.38
C ALA A 243 -30.67 39.22 10.05
N ILE A 244 -30.22 38.50 9.02
CA ILE A 244 -30.02 39.05 7.67
C ILE A 244 -31.36 39.43 7.04
N GLU A 245 -32.41 38.61 7.21
CA GLU A 245 -33.75 38.92 6.71
C GLU A 245 -34.35 40.16 7.39
N LEU A 246 -34.23 40.28 8.72
CA LEU A 246 -34.64 41.48 9.45
C LEU A 246 -33.87 42.73 8.98
N PHE A 247 -32.57 42.59 8.72
CA PHE A 247 -31.77 43.68 8.18
C PHE A 247 -32.21 44.10 6.78
N ARG A 248 -32.56 43.15 5.91
CA ARG A 248 -33.07 43.43 4.55
C ARG A 248 -34.45 44.08 4.55
N ALA A 249 -35.31 43.69 5.49
CA ALA A 249 -36.66 44.23 5.62
C ALA A 249 -36.70 45.65 6.22
N GLY A 250 -35.72 45.99 7.06
CA GLY A 250 -35.66 47.29 7.73
C GLY A 250 -34.92 48.36 6.92
N ARG A 251 -35.13 49.63 7.32
CA ARG A 251 -34.38 50.78 6.80
C ARG A 251 -33.41 51.27 7.87
N PHE A 252 -32.13 51.00 7.66
CA PHE A 252 -31.05 51.38 8.59
C PHE A 252 -30.03 52.29 7.90
N LYS A 253 -29.49 53.25 8.63
CA LYS A 253 -28.46 54.18 8.12
C LYS A 253 -27.14 53.48 7.82
N ASN A 254 -26.77 52.51 8.66
CA ASN A 254 -25.58 51.68 8.50
C ASN A 254 -25.71 50.36 9.29
N MET A 255 -24.80 49.42 9.07
CA MET A 255 -24.82 48.10 9.71
C MET A 255 -24.58 48.15 11.21
N SER A 256 -23.85 49.15 11.72
CA SER A 256 -23.64 49.31 13.16
C SER A 256 -24.96 49.65 13.85
N GLN A 257 -25.68 50.64 13.30
CA GLN A 257 -27.00 51.03 13.78
C GLN A 257 -27.99 49.86 13.68
N ALA A 258 -27.95 49.10 12.57
CA ALA A 258 -28.78 47.91 12.41
C ALA A 258 -28.48 46.86 13.47
N ALA A 259 -27.20 46.60 13.76
CA ALA A 259 -26.80 45.64 14.77
C ALA A 259 -27.28 46.04 16.18
N ASP A 260 -27.11 47.30 16.58
CA ASP A 260 -27.56 47.77 17.89
C ASP A 260 -29.09 47.72 18.02
N THR A 261 -29.80 48.11 16.94
CA THR A 261 -31.28 48.17 16.92
C THR A 261 -31.90 46.77 16.89
N LEU A 262 -31.36 45.86 16.09
CA LEU A 262 -31.91 44.52 15.89
C LEU A 262 -31.47 43.53 16.97
N TYR A 263 -30.40 43.82 17.72
CA TYR A 263 -29.81 42.86 18.66
C TYR A 263 -30.83 42.27 19.67
N PRO A 264 -31.71 43.05 20.33
CA PRO A 264 -32.69 42.46 21.26
C PRO A 264 -33.62 41.45 20.60
N GLN A 265 -34.09 41.74 19.38
CA GLN A 265 -34.97 40.86 18.62
C GLN A 265 -34.23 39.62 18.12
N VAL A 266 -33.02 39.80 17.58
CA VAL A 266 -32.17 38.70 17.11
C VAL A 266 -31.73 37.80 18.27
N LYS A 267 -31.48 38.37 19.46
CA LYS A 267 -31.19 37.63 20.68
C LYS A 267 -32.37 36.74 21.09
N SER A 268 -33.60 37.26 21.03
CA SER A 268 -34.80 36.47 21.32
C SER A 268 -35.00 35.33 20.32
N ILE A 269 -34.83 35.59 19.02
CA ILE A 269 -34.85 34.56 17.97
C ILE A 269 -33.74 33.53 18.18
N GLY A 270 -32.56 33.98 18.59
CA GLY A 270 -31.44 33.11 18.99
C GLY A 270 -31.86 32.11 20.04
N ILE A 271 -32.43 32.58 21.14
CA ILE A 271 -32.91 31.73 22.24
C ILE A 271 -33.94 30.71 21.74
N GLN A 272 -34.89 31.13 20.89
CA GLN A 272 -35.90 30.24 20.28
C GLN A 272 -35.27 29.16 19.39
N ASN A 273 -34.19 29.50 18.67
CA ASN A 273 -33.44 28.55 17.85
C ASN A 273 -32.45 27.68 18.65
N GLY A 274 -32.28 27.92 19.95
CA GLY A 274 -31.29 27.26 20.80
C GLY A 274 -29.88 27.86 20.75
N PHE A 275 -29.72 29.07 20.20
CA PHE A 275 -28.47 29.82 20.14
C PHE A 275 -28.39 30.90 21.22
N HIS A 276 -27.26 30.96 21.92
CA HIS A 276 -27.01 31.99 22.94
C HIS A 276 -25.81 32.84 22.53
N PHE A 277 -25.99 34.16 22.50
CA PHE A 277 -24.87 35.07 22.38
C PHE A 277 -24.00 34.99 23.64
N THR A 278 -22.68 35.07 23.47
CA THR A 278 -21.70 34.96 24.57
C THR A 278 -21.90 36.01 25.65
N SER A 279 -22.31 37.22 25.28
CA SER A 279 -22.69 38.27 26.21
C SER A 279 -23.49 39.35 25.49
N ASP A 280 -24.21 40.16 26.26
CA ASP A 280 -24.93 41.33 25.74
C ASP A 280 -24.02 42.46 25.26
N ILE A 281 -22.78 42.48 25.74
CA ILE A 281 -21.76 43.44 25.30
C ILE A 281 -21.21 43.04 23.93
N ASN A 282 -20.98 41.75 23.69
CA ASN A 282 -20.37 41.26 22.45
C ASN A 282 -21.39 40.86 21.38
N GLY A 283 -22.66 40.66 21.75
CA GLY A 283 -23.72 40.25 20.86
C GLY A 283 -23.97 41.19 19.67
N PRO A 284 -24.07 42.51 19.88
CA PRO A 284 -24.17 43.49 18.78
C PRO A 284 -22.98 43.42 17.83
N ARG A 285 -21.75 43.21 18.34
CA ARG A 285 -20.54 43.07 17.52
C ARG A 285 -20.57 41.81 16.64
N THR A 286 -21.05 40.69 17.18
CA THR A 286 -21.25 39.44 16.42
C THR A 286 -22.28 39.65 15.31
N LEU A 287 -23.39 40.30 15.62
CA LEU A 287 -24.43 40.63 14.65
C LEU A 287 -23.91 41.55 13.54
N TYR A 288 -23.18 42.61 13.89
CA TYR A 288 -22.52 43.49 12.92
C TYR A 288 -21.63 42.71 11.94
N ASN A 289 -20.82 41.78 12.46
CA ASN A 289 -19.94 40.97 11.62
C ASN A 289 -20.71 40.08 10.64
N TRP A 290 -21.82 39.48 11.08
CA TRP A 290 -22.68 38.69 10.19
C TRP A 290 -23.29 39.51 9.07
N LEU A 291 -23.81 40.71 9.37
CA LEU A 291 -24.37 41.62 8.36
C LEU A 291 -23.30 42.10 7.37
N ARG A 292 -22.09 42.39 7.86
CA ARG A 292 -20.96 42.79 7.00
C ARG A 292 -20.54 41.67 6.05
N GLN A 293 -20.48 40.44 6.54
CA GLN A 293 -20.10 39.27 5.73
C GLN A 293 -21.14 38.96 4.64
N SER A 294 -22.44 39.08 4.95
CA SER A 294 -23.49 38.79 3.98
C SER A 294 -23.49 39.76 2.79
N GLN A 295 -23.09 41.02 2.99
CA GLN A 295 -22.98 41.99 1.91
C GLN A 295 -21.76 41.78 1.00
N LYS A 296 -20.62 41.31 1.53
CA LYS A 296 -19.46 40.96 0.69
C LYS A 296 -19.80 39.83 -0.29
N ILE A 297 -20.59 38.86 0.15
CA ILE A 297 -21.03 37.73 -0.68
C ILE A 297 -21.99 38.22 -1.80
N HIS A 298 -22.77 39.28 -1.56
CA HIS A 298 -23.71 39.83 -2.53
C HIS A 298 -23.08 40.80 -3.54
N SER A 299 -21.88 41.33 -3.26
CA SER A 299 -21.13 42.26 -4.14
C SER A 299 -20.05 41.57 -4.98
N SER A 300 -19.92 40.25 -4.85
CA SER A 300 -18.95 39.40 -5.58
C SER A 300 -19.61 38.47 -6.62
N ARG A 301 -20.89 38.70 -6.91
CA ARG A 301 -21.69 38.07 -7.97
C ARG A 301 -22.22 39.17 -8.88
#